data_AF-A0A550GX40-F1
#
_entry.id   AF-A0A550GX40-F1
#
_cell.length_a   1.000
_cell.length_b   1.000
_cell.length_c   1.000
_cell.angle_alpha   90.00
_cell.angle_beta   90.00
_cell.angle_gamma   90.00
#
_symmetry.space_group_name_H-M   'P 1'
#
loop_
_entity.id
_entity.type
_entity.pdbx_description
1 polymer ?
#
loop_
_entity_poly.entity_id
_entity_poly.type
_entity_poly.pdbx_seq_one_letter_code
_entity_poly.pdbx_strand_id
1 'polypeptide(L)'
;MSFINNMTLVLILVINSLQEAGGIPTGTPPIQDKPFVDFFALSYSVVVEEIGFRLLPIGIFLLVSLLFVAKKKEIVLSLKQKIKLFFLSILVPDKAKKMADTKTVKKNGIIKGISMGEWGILLFTSLIFGLAHFNPGFSWEIGKISSAAVSGLIIGLSYLIYGAPAAIILHWFFNSYMDTFFLLSEVYPIAEPFANVVVILSIILGVIGWGYVIYLRYHKLVSTIQEKQKTAKLRLI
;
A
#
# COMPACT_ATOMS: atom_id res chain seq x y z
N MET A 1 -8.13 7.51 0.98
CA MET A 1 -6.75 7.33 0.50
C MET A 1 -5.81 8.44 0.95
N SER A 2 -6.18 9.72 0.88
CA SER A 2 -5.29 10.82 1.30
C SER A 2 -4.60 10.61 2.67
N PHE A 3 -5.31 10.20 3.73
CA PHE A 3 -4.67 9.88 5.01
C PHE A 3 -3.67 8.71 4.96
N ILE A 4 -3.98 7.63 4.23
CA ILE A 4 -3.09 6.46 4.12
C ILE A 4 -1.81 6.87 3.38
N ASN A 5 -1.94 7.64 2.29
CA ASN A 5 -0.80 8.13 1.52
C ASN A 5 0.14 8.98 2.39
N ASN A 6 -0.42 9.97 3.11
CA ASN A 6 0.34 10.85 3.98
C ASN A 6 0.96 10.12 5.19
N MET A 7 0.24 9.17 5.78
CA MET A 7 0.80 8.31 6.84
C MET A 7 1.94 7.43 6.32
N THR A 8 1.78 6.88 5.11
CA THR A 8 2.82 6.07 4.45
C THR A 8 4.05 6.92 4.14
N LEU A 9 3.87 8.18 3.71
CA LEU A 9 4.98 9.13 3.52
C LEU A 9 5.77 9.33 4.80
N VAL A 10 5.10 9.68 5.90
CA VAL A 10 5.77 9.88 7.19
C VAL A 10 6.50 8.60 7.63
N LEU A 11 5.90 7.43 7.44
CA LEU A 11 6.54 6.16 7.76
C LEU A 11 7.81 5.92 6.92
N ILE A 12 7.75 6.14 5.61
CA ILE A 12 8.90 6.00 4.71
C ILE A 12 10.00 6.99 5.08
N LEU A 13 9.65 8.25 5.36
CA LEU A 13 10.61 9.26 5.80
C LEU A 13 11.29 8.84 7.10
N VAL A 14 10.54 8.34 8.08
CA VAL A 14 11.12 7.84 9.34
C VAL A 14 12.06 6.66 9.10
N ILE A 15 11.68 5.67 8.27
CA ILE A 15 12.54 4.53 7.95
C ILE A 15 13.83 5.02 7.30
N ASN A 16 13.73 5.86 6.27
CA ASN A 16 14.89 6.36 5.55
C ASN A 16 15.79 7.20 6.47
N SER A 17 15.24 8.11 7.28
CA SER A 17 16.03 8.92 8.22
C SER A 17 16.77 8.07 9.25
N LEU A 18 16.15 7.00 9.76
CA LEU A 18 16.82 6.08 10.69
C LEU A 18 17.94 5.29 10.00
N GLN A 19 17.75 4.88 8.75
CA GLN A 19 18.77 4.19 7.97
C GLN A 19 19.96 5.10 7.67
N GLU A 20 19.72 6.31 7.17
CA GLU A 20 20.77 7.29 6.89
C GLU A 20 21.54 7.68 8.15
N ALA A 21 20.85 7.90 9.28
CA ALA A 21 21.48 8.16 10.57
C ALA A 21 22.36 6.99 11.05
N GLY A 22 22.02 5.76 10.66
CA GLY A 22 22.80 4.55 10.89
C GLY A 22 23.89 4.27 9.86
N GLY A 23 24.12 5.16 8.89
CA GLY A 23 25.11 4.99 7.83
C GLY A 23 24.68 4.02 6.72
N ILE A 24 23.39 3.73 6.59
CA ILE A 24 22.82 2.87 5.56
C ILE A 24 22.19 3.77 4.48
N PRO A 25 22.86 3.98 3.33
CA PRO A 25 22.39 4.91 2.31
C PRO A 25 21.11 4.40 1.66
N THR A 26 20.17 5.32 1.43
CA THR A 26 18.88 5.06 0.77
C THR A 26 18.89 5.47 -0.70
N GLY A 27 19.78 6.38 -1.10
CA GLY A 27 19.94 6.82 -2.48
C GLY A 27 18.82 7.77 -2.94
N THR A 28 18.78 8.03 -4.24
CA THR A 28 17.87 9.01 -4.85
C THR A 28 17.09 8.39 -6.01
N PRO A 29 15.94 8.98 -6.43
CA PRO A 29 15.30 8.58 -7.67
C PRO A 29 16.26 8.65 -8.86
N PRO A 30 16.06 7.84 -9.91
CA PRO A 30 16.82 7.97 -11.14
C PRO A 30 16.43 9.28 -11.85
N ILE A 31 17.36 10.23 -11.94
CA ILE A 31 17.17 11.54 -12.58
C ILE A 31 18.04 11.59 -13.85
N GLN A 32 17.51 12.06 -14.98
CA GLN A 32 18.21 12.16 -16.26
C GLN A 32 18.36 13.61 -16.76
N ASP A 33 18.21 14.59 -15.86
CA ASP A 33 18.24 16.03 -16.12
C ASP A 33 17.26 16.48 -17.23
N LYS A 34 16.15 15.74 -17.39
CA LYS A 34 15.08 16.04 -18.36
C LYS A 34 13.74 16.05 -17.63
N PRO A 35 13.37 17.14 -16.94
CA PRO A 35 12.30 17.13 -15.93
C PRO A 35 10.96 16.56 -16.41
N PHE A 36 10.51 16.92 -17.62
CA PHE A 36 9.26 16.38 -18.17
C PHE A 36 9.34 14.91 -18.57
N VAL A 37 10.51 14.45 -19.05
CA VAL A 37 10.74 13.04 -19.40
C VAL A 37 10.82 12.21 -18.14
N ASP A 38 11.53 12.69 -17.12
CA ASP A 38 11.66 12.04 -15.81
C ASP A 38 10.29 11.95 -15.12
N PHE A 39 9.52 13.04 -15.11
CA PHE A 39 8.14 13.05 -14.60
C PHE A 39 7.25 12.02 -15.31
N PHE A 40 7.29 11.99 -16.65
CA PHE A 40 6.51 11.02 -17.42
C PHE A 40 6.96 9.58 -17.13
N ALA A 41 8.27 9.33 -17.06
CA ALA A 41 8.83 8.02 -16.78
C ALA A 41 8.43 7.52 -15.39
N LEU A 42 8.54 8.36 -14.36
CA LEU A 42 8.13 8.04 -12.99
C LEU A 42 6.62 7.79 -12.88
N SER A 43 5.80 8.57 -13.57
CA SER A 43 4.34 8.39 -13.61
C SER A 43 3.93 7.12 -14.36
N TYR A 44 4.57 6.84 -15.48
CA TYR A 44 4.33 5.62 -16.27
C TYR A 44 4.79 4.36 -15.52
N SER A 45 5.94 4.43 -14.83
CA SER A 45 6.50 3.28 -14.09
C SER A 45 5.52 2.76 -13.05
N VAL A 46 4.77 3.65 -12.37
CA VAL A 46 3.73 3.25 -11.41
C VAL A 46 2.77 2.23 -12.01
N VAL A 47 2.23 2.49 -13.21
CA VAL A 47 1.26 1.58 -13.83
C VAL A 47 1.92 0.22 -14.13
N VAL A 48 3.13 0.24 -14.68
CA VAL A 48 3.88 -0.98 -15.01
C VAL A 48 4.21 -1.78 -13.74
N GLU A 49 4.65 -1.11 -12.69
CA GLU A 49 5.03 -1.72 -11.42
C GLU A 49 3.81 -2.24 -10.64
N GLU A 50 2.67 -1.56 -10.67
CA GLU A 50 1.42 -2.09 -10.10
C GLU A 50 0.97 -3.34 -10.85
N ILE A 51 1.05 -3.34 -12.19
CA ILE A 51 0.71 -4.50 -13.02
C ILE A 51 1.64 -5.67 -12.70
N GLY A 52 2.95 -5.43 -12.73
CA GLY A 52 4.00 -6.45 -12.61
C GLY A 52 4.15 -7.03 -11.21
N PHE A 53 4.09 -6.21 -10.17
CA PHE A 53 4.30 -6.69 -8.79
C PHE A 53 3.02 -7.03 -8.04
N ARG A 54 1.84 -6.55 -8.48
CA ARG A 54 0.59 -6.70 -7.70
C ARG A 54 -0.56 -7.28 -8.51
N LEU A 55 -1.10 -6.53 -9.47
CA LEU A 55 -2.35 -6.91 -10.16
C LEU A 55 -2.24 -8.29 -10.80
N LEU A 56 -1.15 -8.58 -11.52
CA LEU A 56 -0.97 -9.89 -12.13
C LEU A 56 -0.57 -10.96 -11.10
N PRO A 57 0.50 -10.83 -10.30
CA PRO A 57 0.90 -11.92 -9.40
C PRO A 57 -0.19 -12.27 -8.37
N ILE A 58 -0.75 -11.26 -7.70
CA ILE A 58 -1.78 -11.47 -6.67
C ILE A 58 -3.12 -11.81 -7.32
N GLY A 59 -3.48 -11.15 -8.42
CA GLY A 59 -4.76 -11.39 -9.10
C GLY A 59 -4.85 -12.77 -9.76
N ILE A 60 -3.76 -13.26 -10.35
CA ILE A 60 -3.68 -14.63 -10.92
C ILE A 60 -3.72 -15.65 -9.79
N PHE A 61 -2.94 -15.44 -8.71
CA PHE A 61 -3.00 -16.29 -7.53
C PHE A 61 -4.43 -16.39 -6.99
N LEU A 62 -5.10 -15.24 -6.86
CA LEU A 62 -6.46 -15.16 -6.35
C LEU A 62 -7.43 -15.90 -7.28
N LEU A 63 -7.37 -15.67 -8.59
CA LEU A 63 -8.21 -16.37 -9.56
C LEU A 63 -8.11 -17.89 -9.42
N VAL A 64 -6.87 -18.41 -9.40
CA VAL A 64 -6.61 -19.84 -9.26
C VAL A 64 -7.18 -20.36 -7.94
N SER A 65 -6.91 -19.66 -6.83
CA SER A 65 -7.42 -20.03 -5.50
C SER A 65 -8.96 -20.07 -5.46
N LEU A 66 -9.63 -19.10 -6.09
CA LEU A 66 -11.09 -19.00 -6.10
C LEU A 66 -11.73 -20.04 -7.00
N LEU A 67 -11.10 -20.42 -8.11
CA LEU A 67 -11.55 -21.55 -8.93
C LEU A 67 -11.45 -22.87 -8.15
N PHE A 68 -10.39 -23.08 -7.39
CA PHE A 68 -10.27 -24.25 -6.51
C PHE A 68 -11.33 -24.25 -5.41
N VAL A 69 -11.60 -23.10 -4.78
CA VAL A 69 -12.66 -22.99 -3.77
C VAL A 69 -14.04 -23.23 -4.38
N ALA A 70 -14.33 -22.64 -5.55
CA ALA A 70 -15.59 -22.86 -6.26
C ALA A 70 -15.80 -24.35 -6.57
N LYS A 71 -14.75 -25.05 -7.04
CA LYS A 71 -14.78 -26.49 -7.27
C LYS A 71 -15.07 -27.27 -5.99
N LYS A 72 -14.38 -26.97 -4.88
CA LYS A 72 -14.58 -27.65 -3.58
C LYS A 72 -15.98 -27.43 -3.00
N LYS A 73 -16.59 -26.28 -3.28
CA LYS A 73 -17.96 -25.93 -2.85
C LYS A 73 -19.03 -26.35 -3.86
N GLU A 74 -18.67 -27.08 -4.91
CA GLU A 74 -19.58 -27.50 -5.98
C GLU A 74 -20.32 -26.33 -6.66
N ILE A 75 -19.70 -25.14 -6.69
CA ILE A 75 -20.24 -23.96 -7.36
C ILE A 75 -20.01 -24.09 -8.86
N VAL A 76 -21.09 -24.29 -9.62
CA VAL A 76 -21.06 -24.35 -11.07
C VAL A 76 -21.03 -22.94 -11.66
N LEU A 77 -19.88 -22.54 -12.23
CA LEU A 77 -19.71 -21.25 -12.89
C LEU A 77 -19.87 -21.38 -14.42
N SER A 78 -20.76 -20.59 -15.00
CA SER A 78 -20.86 -20.42 -16.45
C SER A 78 -19.61 -19.77 -17.04
N LEU A 79 -19.39 -19.86 -18.35
CA LEU A 79 -18.25 -19.22 -19.01
C LEU A 79 -18.20 -17.71 -18.76
N LYS A 80 -19.36 -17.03 -18.85
CA LYS A 80 -19.50 -15.60 -18.53
C LYS A 80 -19.07 -15.29 -17.09
N GLN A 81 -19.41 -16.17 -16.15
CA GLN A 81 -19.00 -16.03 -14.75
C GLN A 81 -17.49 -16.27 -14.57
N LYS A 82 -16.88 -17.24 -15.27
CA LYS A 82 -15.43 -17.46 -15.23
C LYS A 82 -14.65 -16.26 -15.77
N ILE A 83 -15.08 -15.70 -16.90
CA ILE A 83 -14.49 -14.47 -17.47
C ILE A 83 -14.64 -13.30 -16.49
N LYS A 84 -15.83 -13.14 -15.90
CA LYS A 84 -16.05 -12.11 -14.87
C LYS A 84 -15.14 -12.30 -13.65
N LEU A 85 -14.97 -13.55 -13.20
CA LEU A 85 -14.09 -13.88 -12.07
C LEU A 85 -12.63 -13.55 -12.38
N PHE A 86 -12.16 -13.82 -13.60
CA PHE A 86 -10.83 -13.43 -14.07
C PHE A 86 -10.59 -11.92 -13.88
N PHE A 87 -11.43 -11.08 -14.48
CA PHE A 87 -11.27 -9.62 -14.38
C PHE A 87 -11.45 -9.10 -12.96
N LEU A 88 -12.40 -9.65 -12.19
CA LEU A 88 -12.59 -9.24 -10.80
C LEU A 88 -11.40 -9.62 -9.93
N SER A 89 -10.78 -10.78 -10.15
CA SER A 89 -9.63 -11.21 -9.33
C SER A 89 -8.44 -10.26 -9.52
N ILE A 90 -8.26 -9.72 -10.72
CA ILE A 90 -7.20 -8.76 -11.04
C ILE A 90 -7.57 -7.34 -10.62
N LEU A 91 -8.81 -6.89 -10.86
CA LEU A 91 -9.17 -5.47 -10.69
C LEU A 91 -9.76 -5.16 -9.31
N VAL A 92 -10.56 -6.05 -8.75
CA VAL A 92 -11.29 -5.82 -7.48
C VAL A 92 -11.37 -7.13 -6.66
N PRO A 93 -10.26 -7.54 -6.01
CA PRO A 93 -10.14 -8.79 -5.27
C PRO A 93 -11.34 -9.11 -4.36
N ASP A 94 -11.76 -8.15 -3.54
CA ASP A 94 -12.88 -8.33 -2.60
C ASP A 94 -14.20 -8.72 -3.29
N LYS A 95 -14.47 -8.19 -4.50
CA LYS A 95 -15.66 -8.56 -5.29
C LYS A 95 -15.52 -9.96 -5.91
N ALA A 96 -14.32 -10.36 -6.33
CA ALA A 96 -14.06 -11.71 -6.82
C ALA A 96 -14.34 -12.74 -5.73
N LYS A 97 -13.88 -12.46 -4.51
CA LYS A 97 -14.09 -13.30 -3.33
C LYS A 97 -15.57 -13.47 -2.98
N LYS A 98 -16.34 -12.38 -3.05
CA LYS A 98 -17.80 -12.43 -2.87
C LYS A 98 -18.48 -13.35 -3.89
N MET A 99 -18.01 -13.34 -5.14
CA MET A 99 -18.57 -14.15 -6.22
C MET A 99 -18.34 -15.67 -6.01
N ALA A 100 -17.25 -16.05 -5.35
CA ALA A 100 -16.94 -17.44 -4.98
C ALA A 100 -17.46 -17.82 -3.57
N ASP A 101 -18.33 -16.99 -2.97
CA ASP A 101 -18.86 -17.18 -1.62
C ASP A 101 -17.75 -17.37 -0.56
N THR A 102 -16.70 -16.55 -0.60
CA THR A 102 -15.59 -16.61 0.37
C THR A 102 -15.59 -15.41 1.32
N LYS A 103 -14.79 -15.49 2.39
CA LYS A 103 -14.61 -14.39 3.35
C LYS A 103 -14.05 -13.17 2.61
N THR A 104 -14.64 -12.00 2.85
CA THR A 104 -14.23 -10.75 2.21
C THR A 104 -13.68 -9.79 3.27
N VAL A 105 -12.83 -8.84 2.87
CA VAL A 105 -12.37 -7.79 3.79
C VAL A 105 -13.55 -6.96 4.25
N LYS A 106 -14.47 -6.60 3.35
CA LYS A 106 -15.62 -5.76 3.70
C LYS A 106 -16.53 -6.38 4.76
N LYS A 107 -16.71 -7.70 4.75
CA LYS A 107 -17.59 -8.42 5.69
C LYS A 107 -16.85 -8.91 6.93
N ASN A 108 -15.60 -9.34 6.78
CA ASN A 108 -14.87 -10.06 7.82
C ASN A 108 -13.70 -9.26 8.42
N GLY A 109 -13.41 -8.06 7.92
CA GLY A 109 -12.27 -7.26 8.29
C GLY A 109 -10.96 -7.76 7.67
N ILE A 110 -9.88 -6.98 7.83
CA ILE A 110 -8.58 -7.27 7.19
C ILE A 110 -8.03 -8.64 7.60
N ILE A 111 -8.04 -8.93 8.91
CA ILE A 111 -7.40 -10.14 9.46
C ILE A 111 -8.09 -11.42 8.99
N LYS A 112 -9.43 -11.48 9.03
CA LYS A 112 -10.19 -12.69 8.68
C LYS A 112 -10.62 -12.71 7.22
N GLY A 113 -10.63 -11.56 6.57
CA GLY A 113 -11.04 -11.36 5.19
C GLY A 113 -9.91 -11.58 4.18
N ILE A 114 -8.64 -11.65 4.61
CA ILE A 114 -7.49 -12.02 3.79
C ILE A 114 -7.04 -13.42 4.23
N SER A 115 -6.94 -14.36 3.29
CA SER A 115 -6.51 -15.74 3.54
C SER A 115 -5.01 -15.83 3.75
N MET A 116 -4.54 -16.93 4.33
CA MET A 116 -3.11 -17.16 4.53
C MET A 116 -2.31 -17.15 3.22
N GLY A 117 -2.89 -17.67 2.14
CA GLY A 117 -2.26 -17.63 0.82
C GLY A 117 -2.16 -16.20 0.27
N GLU A 118 -3.19 -15.38 0.46
CA GLU A 118 -3.16 -13.96 0.08
C GLU A 118 -2.12 -13.17 0.90
N TRP A 119 -2.00 -13.44 2.20
CA TRP A 119 -0.92 -12.86 3.02
C TRP A 119 0.46 -13.30 2.53
N GLY A 120 0.63 -14.59 2.21
CA GLY A 120 1.88 -15.12 1.70
C GLY A 120 2.30 -14.45 0.40
N ILE A 121 1.41 -14.37 -0.61
CA ILE A 121 1.74 -13.71 -1.88
C ILE A 121 1.94 -12.20 -1.70
N LEU A 122 1.17 -11.54 -0.83
CA LEU A 122 1.33 -10.12 -0.54
C LEU A 122 2.73 -9.83 0.05
N LEU A 123 3.15 -10.59 1.05
CA LEU A 123 4.48 -10.42 1.65
C LEU A 123 5.58 -10.72 0.64
N PHE A 124 5.43 -11.80 -0.14
CA PHE A 124 6.36 -12.17 -1.18
C PHE A 124 6.54 -11.04 -2.22
N THR A 125 5.46 -10.54 -2.81
CA THR A 125 5.56 -9.50 -3.83
C THR A 125 6.07 -8.17 -3.27
N SER A 126 5.77 -7.87 -2.00
CA SER A 126 6.30 -6.68 -1.32
C SER A 126 7.82 -6.75 -1.12
N LEU A 127 8.35 -7.91 -0.75
CA LEU A 127 9.80 -8.13 -0.64
C LEU A 127 10.49 -8.02 -2.00
N ILE A 128 9.93 -8.66 -3.03
CA ILE A 128 10.45 -8.58 -4.40
C ILE A 128 10.40 -7.13 -4.93
N PHE A 129 9.33 -6.38 -4.62
CA PHE A 129 9.23 -4.96 -4.95
C PHE A 129 10.34 -4.15 -4.29
N GLY A 130 10.62 -4.37 -3.00
CA GLY A 130 11.73 -3.72 -2.31
C GLY A 130 13.10 -4.07 -2.92
N LEU A 131 13.33 -5.33 -3.24
CA LEU A 131 14.59 -5.78 -3.88
C LEU A 131 14.76 -5.19 -5.28
N ALA A 132 13.68 -5.02 -6.05
CA ALA A 132 13.72 -4.39 -7.37
C ALA A 132 14.08 -2.90 -7.31
N HIS A 133 13.93 -2.27 -6.14
CA HIS A 133 14.33 -0.89 -5.88
C HIS A 133 15.77 -0.77 -5.35
N PHE A 134 16.61 -1.77 -5.57
CA PHE A 134 18.05 -1.68 -5.31
C PHE A 134 18.82 -1.59 -6.62
N ASN A 135 19.40 -0.42 -6.89
CA ASN A 135 20.15 -0.14 -8.10
C ASN A 135 21.35 0.78 -7.77
N PRO A 136 22.35 0.23 -7.04
CA PRO A 136 23.43 1.02 -6.46
C PRO A 136 24.29 1.69 -7.54
N GLY A 137 24.75 2.90 -7.27
CA GLY A 137 25.57 3.70 -8.19
C GLY A 137 24.80 4.37 -9.33
N PHE A 138 23.50 4.10 -9.48
CA PHE A 138 22.63 4.75 -10.47
C PHE A 138 21.40 5.42 -9.85
N SER A 139 20.78 4.82 -8.83
CA SER A 139 19.64 5.43 -8.14
C SER A 139 19.56 5.04 -6.67
N TRP A 140 18.74 4.05 -6.36
CA TRP A 140 18.39 3.66 -5.01
C TRP A 140 19.43 2.72 -4.40
N GLU A 141 19.81 3.01 -3.15
CA GLU A 141 20.84 2.27 -2.42
C GLU A 141 20.23 1.23 -1.47
N ILE A 142 21.09 0.47 -0.78
CA ILE A 142 20.69 -0.71 0.03
C ILE A 142 19.61 -0.39 1.06
N GLY A 143 19.61 0.82 1.62
CA GLY A 143 18.61 1.27 2.58
C GLY A 143 17.20 1.25 1.99
N LYS A 144 17.06 1.60 0.71
CA LYS A 144 15.75 1.73 0.03
C LYS A 144 14.93 0.45 0.06
N ILE A 145 15.58 -0.72 0.05
CA ILE A 145 14.90 -2.02 0.02
C ILE A 145 13.83 -2.11 1.10
N SER A 146 14.14 -1.67 2.32
CA SER A 146 13.22 -1.79 3.45
C SER A 146 12.01 -0.87 3.32
N SER A 147 12.21 0.41 2.98
CA SER A 147 11.13 1.38 2.85
C SER A 147 10.29 1.13 1.60
N ALA A 148 10.90 0.68 0.50
CA ALA A 148 10.19 0.23 -0.69
C ALA A 148 9.36 -1.03 -0.41
N ALA A 149 9.89 -2.02 0.31
CA ALA A 149 9.12 -3.21 0.69
C ALA A 149 7.93 -2.87 1.61
N VAL A 150 8.11 -1.98 2.58
CA VAL A 150 7.02 -1.48 3.44
C VAL A 150 5.97 -0.73 2.64
N SER A 151 6.38 0.13 1.69
CA SER A 151 5.46 0.80 0.77
C SER A 151 4.70 -0.20 -0.08
N GLY A 152 5.40 -1.17 -0.67
CA GLY A 152 4.82 -2.25 -1.47
C GLY A 152 3.78 -3.06 -0.69
N LEU A 153 4.02 -3.32 0.60
CA LEU A 153 3.08 -3.99 1.49
C LEU A 153 1.81 -3.16 1.71
N ILE A 154 1.94 -1.85 1.93
CA ILE A 154 0.80 -0.96 2.15
C ILE A 154 -0.01 -0.77 0.86
N ILE A 155 0.66 -0.64 -0.29
CA ILE A 155 0.01 -0.55 -1.60
C ILE A 155 -0.70 -1.87 -1.91
N GLY A 156 -0.04 -3.01 -1.73
CA GLY A 156 -0.61 -4.33 -1.97
C GLY A 156 -1.77 -4.67 -1.03
N LEU A 157 -1.71 -4.23 0.23
CA LEU A 157 -2.83 -4.33 1.15
C LEU A 157 -4.00 -3.46 0.66
N SER A 158 -3.73 -2.22 0.24
CA SER A 158 -4.75 -1.32 -0.34
C SER A 158 -5.39 -1.92 -1.60
N TYR A 159 -4.62 -2.60 -2.43
CA TYR A 159 -5.11 -3.36 -3.58
C TYR A 159 -6.12 -4.44 -3.18
N LEU A 160 -5.79 -5.28 -2.19
CA LEU A 160 -6.70 -6.34 -1.72
C LEU A 160 -8.00 -5.78 -1.12
N ILE A 161 -7.95 -4.63 -0.46
CA ILE A 161 -9.10 -4.01 0.21
C ILE A 161 -9.98 -3.23 -0.78
N TYR A 162 -9.36 -2.44 -1.68
CA TYR A 162 -10.04 -1.41 -2.47
C TYR A 162 -9.94 -1.61 -3.99
N GLY A 163 -9.03 -2.47 -4.47
CA GLY A 163 -8.83 -2.79 -5.89
C GLY A 163 -7.70 -2.02 -6.56
N ALA A 164 -7.50 -2.28 -7.86
CA ALA A 164 -6.43 -1.73 -8.67
C ALA A 164 -6.32 -0.18 -8.65
N PRO A 165 -7.42 0.60 -8.75
CA PRO A 165 -7.31 2.06 -8.73
C PRO A 165 -6.70 2.60 -7.44
N ALA A 166 -6.99 1.96 -6.31
CA ALA A 166 -6.44 2.34 -5.02
C ALA A 166 -4.92 2.13 -4.95
N ALA A 167 -4.43 1.04 -5.54
CA ALA A 167 -3.01 0.73 -5.58
C ALA A 167 -2.24 1.77 -6.43
N ILE A 168 -2.77 2.03 -7.64
CA ILE A 168 -2.22 3.00 -8.59
C ILE A 168 -2.20 4.42 -8.00
N ILE A 169 -3.31 4.89 -7.42
CA ILE A 169 -3.38 6.23 -6.82
C ILE A 169 -2.45 6.37 -5.62
N LEU A 170 -2.31 5.32 -4.79
CA LEU A 170 -1.41 5.36 -3.64
C LEU A 170 0.05 5.41 -4.09
N HIS A 171 0.41 4.75 -5.17
CA HIS A 171 1.76 4.76 -5.70
C HIS A 171 2.09 6.04 -6.49
N TRP A 172 1.16 6.56 -7.30
CA TRP A 172 1.30 7.88 -7.94
C TRP A 172 1.50 9.01 -6.94
N PHE A 173 1.01 8.87 -5.71
CA PHE A 173 1.29 9.85 -4.67
C PHE A 173 2.80 10.00 -4.39
N PHE A 174 3.57 8.91 -4.50
CA PHE A 174 5.02 8.95 -4.29
C PHE A 174 5.79 9.38 -5.54
N ASN A 175 5.37 8.94 -6.73
CA ASN A 175 6.14 9.12 -7.97
C ASN A 175 5.65 10.27 -8.85
N SER A 176 4.51 10.91 -8.54
CA SER A 176 3.92 11.90 -9.45
C SER A 176 3.26 13.07 -8.72
N TYR A 177 2.58 12.82 -7.60
CA TYR A 177 1.87 13.89 -6.89
C TYR A 177 2.84 14.97 -6.40
N MET A 178 3.91 14.60 -5.70
CA MET A 178 4.91 15.57 -5.22
C MET A 178 5.68 16.20 -6.38
N ASP A 179 6.15 15.38 -7.32
CA ASP A 179 6.91 15.84 -8.48
C ASP A 179 6.12 16.83 -9.36
N THR A 180 4.80 16.73 -9.41
CA THR A 180 3.96 17.72 -10.12
C THR A 180 4.18 19.12 -9.57
N PHE A 181 4.28 19.29 -8.25
CA PHE A 181 4.46 20.60 -7.63
C PHE A 181 5.91 21.08 -7.71
N PHE A 182 6.88 20.16 -7.61
CA PHE A 182 8.28 20.51 -7.83
C PHE A 182 8.52 20.95 -9.28
N LEU A 183 8.03 20.20 -10.26
CA LEU A 183 8.10 20.57 -11.67
C LEU A 183 7.39 21.91 -11.95
N LEU A 184 6.24 22.17 -11.31
CA LEU A 184 5.58 23.47 -11.42
C LEU A 184 6.47 24.60 -10.90
N SER A 185 7.15 24.41 -9.76
CA SER A 185 8.05 25.41 -9.20
C SER A 185 9.33 25.61 -10.02
N GLU A 186 9.82 24.58 -10.71
CA GLU A 186 10.95 24.70 -11.64
C GLU A 186 10.59 25.55 -12.86
N VAL A 187 9.39 25.34 -13.41
CA VAL A 187 8.91 26.09 -14.59
C VAL A 187 8.48 27.51 -14.20
N TYR A 188 7.85 27.67 -13.03
CA TYR A 188 7.39 28.94 -12.49
C TYR A 188 7.89 29.12 -11.06
N PRO A 189 9.06 29.77 -10.85
CA PRO A 189 9.65 29.94 -9.52
C PRO A 189 8.73 30.58 -8.47
N ILE A 190 7.77 31.41 -8.91
CA ILE A 190 6.74 31.99 -8.03
C ILE A 190 5.85 30.94 -7.33
N ALA A 191 5.81 29.71 -7.85
CA ALA A 191 5.05 28.60 -7.28
C ALA A 191 5.84 27.80 -6.22
N GLU A 192 7.12 28.09 -5.98
CA GLU A 192 7.93 27.38 -4.97
C GLU A 192 7.29 27.41 -3.56
N PRO A 193 6.79 28.55 -3.03
CA PRO A 193 6.13 28.56 -1.72
C PRO A 193 4.91 27.64 -1.68
N PHE A 194 4.18 27.53 -2.81
CA PHE A 194 3.03 26.66 -2.91
C PHE A 194 3.42 25.17 -2.89
N ALA A 195 4.47 24.78 -3.62
CA ALA A 195 5.01 23.42 -3.58
C ALA A 195 5.45 23.03 -2.15
N ASN A 196 6.16 23.93 -1.47
CA ASN A 196 6.59 23.73 -0.08
C ASN A 196 5.40 23.55 0.88
N VAL A 197 4.35 24.35 0.73
CA VAL A 197 3.12 24.21 1.53
C VAL A 197 2.46 22.85 1.31
N VAL A 198 2.41 22.34 0.08
CA VAL A 198 1.83 21.01 -0.21
C VAL A 198 2.60 19.91 0.51
N VAL A 199 3.93 19.96 0.50
CA VAL A 199 4.77 18.98 1.22
C VAL A 199 4.55 19.07 2.72
N ILE A 200 4.56 20.27 3.29
CA ILE A 200 4.34 20.51 4.72
C ILE A 200 2.96 19.98 5.15
N LEU A 201 1.91 20.31 4.40
CA LEU A 201 0.56 19.83 4.70
C LEU A 201 0.47 18.30 4.62
N SER A 202 1.14 17.68 3.65
CA SER A 202 1.20 16.23 3.51
C SER A 202 1.85 15.57 4.73
N ILE A 203 2.96 16.13 5.23
CA ILE A 203 3.62 15.67 6.45
C ILE A 203 2.71 15.86 7.68
N ILE A 204 2.12 17.04 7.86
CA ILE A 204 1.20 17.34 8.97
C ILE A 204 0.04 16.35 9.00
N LEU A 205 -0.61 16.11 7.87
CA LEU A 205 -1.71 15.15 7.76
C LEU A 205 -1.27 13.72 8.08
N GLY A 206 -0.04 13.35 7.70
CA GLY A 206 0.54 12.05 8.02
C GLY A 206 0.77 11.89 9.53
N VAL A 207 1.34 12.91 10.18
CA VAL A 207 1.58 12.93 11.63
C VAL A 207 0.25 12.89 12.40
N ILE A 208 -0.74 13.69 12.01
CA ILE A 208 -2.09 13.67 12.60
C ILE A 208 -2.72 12.28 12.44
N GLY A 209 -2.59 11.66 11.26
CA GLY A 209 -3.10 10.32 10.99
C GLY A 209 -2.49 9.26 11.93
N TRP A 210 -1.17 9.29 12.11
CA TRP A 210 -0.49 8.41 13.07
C TRP A 210 -0.89 8.69 14.51
N GLY A 211 -0.97 9.96 14.91
CA GLY A 211 -1.44 10.37 16.23
C GLY A 211 -2.84 9.84 16.54
N TYR A 212 -3.75 9.91 15.57
CA TYR A 212 -5.10 9.36 15.70
C TYR A 212 -5.10 7.83 15.87
N VAL A 213 -4.27 7.10 15.10
CA VAL A 213 -4.14 5.64 15.26
C VAL A 213 -3.60 5.28 16.65
N ILE A 214 -2.57 5.99 17.13
CA ILE A 214 -2.01 5.77 18.47
C ILE A 214 -3.07 6.03 19.54
N TYR A 215 -3.80 7.13 19.43
CA TYR A 215 -4.89 7.49 20.35
C TYR A 215 -5.96 6.39 20.41
N LEU A 216 -6.45 5.90 19.27
CA LEU A 216 -7.45 4.83 19.23
C LEU A 216 -6.94 3.53 19.87
N ARG A 217 -5.66 3.18 19.64
CA ARG A 217 -5.04 1.99 20.23
C ARG A 217 -4.88 2.12 21.73
N TYR A 218 -4.43 3.28 22.20
CA TYR A 218 -4.32 3.60 23.63
C TYR A 218 -5.69 3.51 24.31
N HIS A 219 -6.71 4.17 23.76
CA HIS A 219 -8.06 4.15 24.33
C HIS A 219 -8.62 2.73 24.42
N LYS A 220 -8.47 1.91 23.36
CA LYS A 220 -8.92 0.51 23.36
C LYS A 220 -8.17 -0.34 24.40
N LEU A 221 -6.88 -0.11 24.59
CA LEU A 221 -6.09 -0.80 25.60
C LEU A 221 -6.59 -0.46 27.01
N VAL A 222 -6.76 0.84 27.30
CA VAL A 222 -7.26 1.33 28.59
C VAL A 222 -8.65 0.78 28.88
N SER A 223 -9.58 0.82 27.92
CA SER A 223 -10.94 0.30 28.12
C SER A 223 -10.95 -1.20 28.42
N THR A 224 -10.10 -1.97 27.73
CA THR A 224 -9.97 -3.42 27.96
C THR A 224 -9.43 -3.72 29.36
N ILE A 225 -8.46 -2.92 29.84
CA ILE A 225 -7.91 -3.07 31.20
C ILE A 225 -8.99 -2.75 32.24
N GLN A 226 -9.75 -1.67 32.05
CA GLN A 226 -10.83 -1.28 32.96
C GLN A 226 -11.94 -2.34 33.03
N GLU A 227 -12.35 -2.92 31.90
CA GLU A 227 -13.33 -4.02 31.87
C GLU A 227 -12.83 -5.26 32.61
N LYS A 228 -11.55 -5.64 32.41
CA LYS A 228 -10.95 -6.76 33.13
C LYS A 228 -10.92 -6.52 34.64
N GLN A 229 -10.57 -5.31 35.08
CA GLN A 229 -10.56 -4.95 36.50
C GLN A 229 -11.96 -4.98 37.11
N LYS A 230 -12.97 -4.47 36.40
CA LYS A 230 -14.38 -4.52 36.85
C LYS A 230 -14.87 -5.97 36.96
N THR A 231 -14.55 -6.80 35.99
CA THR A 231 -14.92 -8.23 35.97
C THR A 231 -14.21 -9.00 37.10
N ALA A 232 -12.95 -8.69 37.39
CA ALA A 232 -12.21 -9.30 38.49
C ALA A 232 -12.81 -8.93 39.86
N LYS A 233 -13.18 -7.66 40.08
CA LYS A 233 -13.87 -7.22 41.31
C LYS A 233 -15.21 -7.92 41.52
N LEU A 234 -16.00 -8.12 40.46
CA LEU A 234 -17.29 -8.83 40.52
C LEU A 234 -17.17 -10.33 40.81
N ARG A 235 -15.99 -10.95 40.66
CA ARG A 235 -15.74 -12.36 40.99
C ARG A 235 -15.28 -12.56 42.45
N LEU A 236 -14.97 -11.49 43.16
CA LEU A 236 -14.51 -11.49 44.55
C LEU A 236 -15.64 -11.15 45.55
N ILE A 237 -16.83 -10.84 45.04
CA ILE A 237 -18.08 -10.60 45.78
C ILE A 237 -19.00 -11.79 45.49
#